data_AF-E3J0H8-F1
#
_entry.id   AF-E3J0H8-F1
#
_cell.length_a   1.000
_cell.length_b   1.000
_cell.length_c   1.000
_cell.angle_alpha   90.00
_cell.angle_beta   90.00
_cell.angle_gamma   90.00
#
_symmetry.space_group_name_H-M   'P 1'
#
loop_
_entity.id
_entity.type
_entity.pdbx_description
1 polymer ?
#
loop_
_entity_poly.entity_id
_entity_poly.type
_entity_poly.pdbx_seq_one_letter_code
_entity_poly.pdbx_strand_id
1 'polypeptide(L)'
;MPRIPLITADQSTAEQRDLLEQTRRQLGRVPNLYAALAAGPAALRGYLALRDALAAGALDARLREQLALLVAHENGCEYCLAAHTLRGRRMGMSDEELAGVRQACAAEAHPHAVLRVARQVIRSGGRLTDDQLAEARENGMTDGELAETVAHVALNILSNYYNHLARPDLDFPSAPAVPDADDRPADAPERSARHQRNGSLNWREGATVALADGYHLTDGTGEAVSRLSDVRVAFEGGFAHVAVPGVDAVQVVSAPAVQVVVLRA
;
A
#
# COMPACT_ATOMS: atom_id res chain seq x y z
N MET A 1 -8.13 -15.13 -17.32
CA MET A 1 -8.57 -15.93 -16.16
C MET A 1 -7.92 -15.36 -14.91
N PRO A 2 -8.72 -15.00 -13.90
CA PRO A 2 -8.20 -14.42 -12.66
C PRO A 2 -7.32 -15.43 -11.92
N ARG A 3 -6.26 -14.95 -11.29
CA ARG A 3 -5.31 -15.76 -10.50
C ARG A 3 -5.89 -16.22 -9.16
N ILE A 4 -6.92 -15.52 -8.68
CA ILE A 4 -7.70 -15.88 -7.51
C ILE A 4 -9.15 -16.14 -7.96
N PRO A 5 -9.79 -17.23 -7.52
CA PRO A 5 -11.19 -17.48 -7.84
C PRO A 5 -12.10 -16.33 -7.40
N LEU A 6 -13.06 -15.96 -8.27
CA LEU A 6 -14.07 -14.97 -7.93
C LEU A 6 -15.17 -15.67 -7.12
N ILE A 7 -15.33 -15.30 -5.85
CA ILE A 7 -16.36 -15.88 -4.99
C ILE A 7 -17.72 -15.30 -5.39
N THR A 8 -18.64 -16.20 -5.76
CA THR A 8 -20.04 -15.87 -6.06
C THR A 8 -20.93 -16.14 -4.85
N ALA A 9 -22.11 -15.53 -4.79
CA ALA A 9 -23.00 -15.63 -3.63
C ALA A 9 -23.50 -17.06 -3.35
N ASP A 10 -23.62 -17.90 -4.39
CA ASP A 10 -24.03 -19.30 -4.33
C ASP A 10 -22.92 -20.23 -3.84
N GLN A 11 -21.65 -19.85 -3.98
CA GLN A 11 -20.48 -20.66 -3.63
C GLN A 11 -19.80 -20.20 -2.32
N SER A 12 -20.33 -19.16 -1.68
CA SER A 12 -19.67 -18.51 -0.55
C SER A 12 -20.05 -19.11 0.81
N THR A 13 -19.20 -18.91 1.82
CA THR A 13 -19.61 -19.04 3.23
C THR A 13 -20.64 -17.97 3.59
N ALA A 14 -21.27 -18.07 4.77
CA ALA A 14 -22.21 -17.06 5.26
C ALA A 14 -21.54 -15.67 5.36
N GLU A 15 -20.36 -15.61 5.97
CA GLU A 15 -19.61 -14.35 6.13
C GLU A 15 -19.25 -13.72 4.77
N GLN A 16 -18.74 -14.51 3.82
CA GLN A 16 -18.43 -14.01 2.49
C GLN A 16 -19.69 -13.46 1.79
N ARG A 17 -20.84 -14.13 1.95
CA ARG A 17 -22.12 -13.70 1.39
C ARG A 17 -22.52 -12.33 1.94
N ASP A 18 -22.41 -12.15 3.26
CA ASP A 18 -22.77 -10.91 3.93
C ASP A 18 -21.87 -9.74 3.48
N LEU A 19 -20.56 -9.96 3.36
CA LEU A 19 -19.61 -8.96 2.87
C LEU A 19 -19.84 -8.59 1.41
N LEU A 20 -20.17 -9.56 0.56
CA LEU A 20 -20.51 -9.32 -0.85
C LEU A 20 -21.85 -8.59 -0.99
N GLU A 21 -22.83 -8.88 -0.12
CA GLU A 21 -24.10 -8.15 -0.06
C GLU A 21 -23.93 -6.72 0.46
N GLN A 22 -23.07 -6.48 1.45
CA GLN A 22 -22.68 -5.13 1.86
C GLN A 22 -22.08 -4.35 0.67
N THR A 23 -21.16 -4.97 -0.06
CA THR A 23 -20.54 -4.38 -1.25
C THR A 23 -21.59 -4.02 -2.31
N ARG A 24 -22.52 -4.94 -2.61
CA ARG A 24 -23.61 -4.72 -3.57
C ARG A 24 -24.50 -3.56 -3.16
N ARG A 25 -24.86 -3.46 -1.89
CA ARG A 25 -25.68 -2.34 -1.37
C ARG A 25 -25.00 -0.98 -1.55
N GLN A 26 -23.68 -0.92 -1.38
CA GLN A 26 -22.94 0.35 -1.46
C GLN A 26 -22.58 0.75 -2.89
N LEU A 27 -22.34 -0.22 -3.79
CA LEU A 27 -21.84 0.04 -5.15
C LEU A 27 -22.86 -0.29 -6.25
N GLY A 28 -24.03 -0.83 -5.90
CA GLY A 28 -25.06 -1.31 -6.82
C GLY A 28 -24.73 -2.65 -7.50
N ARG A 29 -23.48 -3.11 -7.41
CA ARG A 29 -22.99 -4.41 -7.91
C ARG A 29 -21.78 -4.87 -7.11
N VAL A 30 -21.30 -6.09 -7.38
CA VAL A 30 -20.04 -6.60 -6.85
C VAL A 30 -18.99 -6.57 -7.97
N PRO A 31 -18.02 -5.64 -7.96
CA PRO A 31 -16.89 -5.69 -8.89
C PRO A 31 -15.98 -6.89 -8.63
N ASN A 32 -15.26 -7.35 -9.65
CA ASN A 32 -14.39 -8.53 -9.62
C ASN A 32 -13.29 -8.42 -8.54
N LEU A 33 -12.78 -7.21 -8.26
CA LEU A 33 -11.90 -6.98 -7.11
C LEU A 33 -12.52 -7.50 -5.80
N TYR A 34 -13.78 -7.16 -5.51
CA TYR A 34 -14.45 -7.55 -4.27
C TYR A 34 -14.80 -9.04 -4.26
N ALA A 35 -15.22 -9.58 -5.41
CA ALA A 35 -15.47 -11.01 -5.58
C ALA A 35 -14.19 -11.84 -5.36
N ALA A 36 -13.04 -11.38 -5.88
CA ALA A 36 -11.75 -12.01 -5.63
C ALA A 36 -11.34 -11.87 -4.14
N LEU A 37 -11.41 -10.65 -3.58
CA LEU A 37 -10.99 -10.37 -2.21
C LEU A 37 -11.80 -11.14 -1.17
N ALA A 38 -13.03 -11.53 -1.48
CA ALA A 38 -13.85 -12.41 -0.65
C ALA A 38 -13.22 -13.79 -0.41
N ALA A 39 -12.25 -14.25 -1.21
CA ALA A 39 -11.44 -15.43 -0.90
C ALA A 39 -10.71 -15.31 0.46
N GLY A 40 -10.41 -14.08 0.90
CA GLY A 40 -9.93 -13.75 2.24
C GLY A 40 -10.93 -12.86 2.98
N PRO A 41 -11.98 -13.41 3.63
CA PRO A 41 -13.06 -12.60 4.23
C PRO A 41 -12.56 -11.64 5.32
N ALA A 42 -11.52 -12.00 6.07
CA ALA A 42 -10.90 -11.08 7.03
C ALA A 42 -10.30 -9.82 6.36
N ALA A 43 -9.64 -10.00 5.20
CA ALA A 43 -9.09 -8.89 4.43
C ALA A 43 -10.21 -8.04 3.81
N LEU A 44 -11.26 -8.67 3.23
CA LEU A 44 -12.41 -7.94 2.70
C LEU A 44 -13.13 -7.14 3.78
N ARG A 45 -13.37 -7.72 4.96
CA ARG A 45 -13.99 -7.05 6.10
C ARG A 45 -13.17 -5.85 6.56
N GLY A 46 -11.85 -6.00 6.71
CA GLY A 46 -10.95 -4.91 7.08
C GLY A 46 -10.93 -3.79 6.04
N TYR A 47 -10.88 -4.14 4.75
CA TYR A 47 -10.94 -3.18 3.65
C TYR A 47 -12.26 -2.39 3.64
N LEU A 48 -13.40 -3.06 3.78
CA LEU A 48 -14.72 -2.41 3.83
C LEU A 48 -14.83 -1.50 5.05
N ALA A 49 -14.39 -1.95 6.23
CA ALA A 49 -14.43 -1.17 7.45
C ALA A 49 -13.58 0.11 7.35
N LEU A 50 -12.34 0.01 6.85
CA LEU A 50 -11.47 1.17 6.65
C LEU A 50 -12.07 2.14 5.62
N ARG A 51 -12.57 1.61 4.50
CA ARG A 51 -13.22 2.43 3.46
C ARG A 51 -14.43 3.17 4.00
N ASP A 52 -15.27 2.51 4.80
CA ASP A 52 -16.48 3.09 5.35
C ASP A 52 -16.16 4.16 6.41
N ALA A 53 -15.14 3.93 7.25
CA ALA A 53 -14.65 4.93 8.20
C ALA A 53 -14.13 6.18 7.48
N LEU A 54 -13.28 6.01 6.47
CA LEU A 54 -12.73 7.13 5.69
C LEU A 54 -13.77 7.84 4.82
N ALA A 55 -14.89 7.19 4.50
CA ALA A 55 -15.98 7.85 3.78
C ALA A 55 -16.70 8.92 4.62
N ALA A 56 -16.58 8.85 5.95
CA ALA A 56 -17.10 9.82 6.91
C ALA A 56 -16.01 10.75 7.47
N GLY A 57 -14.81 10.75 6.88
CA GLY A 57 -13.67 11.56 7.29
C GLY A 57 -13.75 13.02 6.83
N ALA A 58 -12.65 13.75 7.05
CA ALA A 58 -12.45 15.14 6.68
C ALA A 58 -12.40 15.37 5.16
N LEU A 59 -11.91 14.41 4.38
CA LEU A 59 -11.81 14.55 2.93
C LEU A 59 -13.15 14.30 2.22
N ASP A 60 -13.56 15.26 1.39
CA ASP A 60 -14.80 15.14 0.63
C ASP A 60 -14.77 14.00 -0.41
N ALA A 61 -15.94 13.66 -0.96
CA ALA A 61 -16.06 12.55 -1.91
C ALA A 61 -15.25 12.74 -3.20
N ARG A 62 -15.06 13.98 -3.65
CA ARG A 62 -14.33 14.28 -4.89
C ARG A 62 -12.84 14.08 -4.66
N LEU A 63 -12.30 14.64 -3.58
CA LEU A 63 -10.88 14.57 -3.25
C LEU A 63 -10.44 13.15 -2.90
N ARG A 64 -11.29 12.37 -2.23
CA ARG A 64 -11.06 10.92 -2.02
C ARG A 64 -10.95 10.14 -3.33
N GLU A 65 -11.73 10.52 -4.34
CA GLU A 65 -11.67 9.90 -5.67
C GLU A 65 -10.41 10.32 -6.43
N GLN A 66 -10.01 11.61 -6.33
CA GLN A 66 -8.76 12.08 -6.92
C GLN A 66 -7.55 11.37 -6.30
N LEU A 67 -7.54 11.18 -4.98
CA LEU A 67 -6.51 10.39 -4.28
C LEU A 67 -6.47 8.94 -4.78
N ALA A 68 -7.63 8.30 -4.91
CA ALA A 68 -7.70 6.92 -5.38
C ALA A 68 -7.16 6.77 -6.82
N LEU A 69 -7.49 7.74 -7.70
CA LEU A 69 -6.98 7.80 -9.07
C LEU A 69 -5.46 8.00 -9.11
N LEU A 70 -4.94 8.96 -8.33
CA LEU A 70 -3.50 9.22 -8.23
C LEU A 70 -2.74 8.00 -7.71
N VAL A 71 -3.22 7.37 -6.62
CA VAL A 71 -2.56 6.19 -6.05
C VAL A 71 -2.57 5.02 -7.04
N ALA A 72 -3.67 4.82 -7.77
CA ALA A 72 -3.75 3.80 -8.82
C ALA A 72 -2.73 4.05 -9.94
N HIS A 73 -2.53 5.31 -10.35
CA HIS A 73 -1.55 5.69 -11.35
C HIS A 73 -0.11 5.50 -10.86
N GLU A 74 0.24 6.06 -9.69
CA GLU A 74 1.59 5.95 -9.10
C GLU A 74 1.99 4.49 -8.82
N ASN A 75 1.02 3.62 -8.53
CA ASN A 75 1.25 2.21 -8.28
C ASN A 75 1.08 1.31 -9.52
N GLY A 76 0.80 1.87 -10.71
CA GLY A 76 0.65 1.10 -11.94
C GLY A 76 -0.46 0.04 -11.89
N CYS A 77 -1.60 0.36 -11.26
CA CYS A 77 -2.73 -0.56 -11.16
C CYS A 77 -3.80 -0.24 -12.21
N GLU A 78 -3.78 -0.95 -13.33
CA GLU A 78 -4.70 -0.72 -14.46
C GLU A 78 -6.17 -0.88 -14.07
N TYR A 79 -6.51 -1.90 -13.28
CA TYR A 79 -7.88 -2.14 -12.82
C TYR A 79 -8.41 -0.97 -11.99
N CYS A 80 -7.63 -0.52 -11.00
CA CYS A 80 -8.03 0.60 -10.16
C CYS A 80 -8.04 1.91 -10.96
N LEU A 81 -7.08 2.10 -11.87
CA LEU A 81 -7.02 3.28 -12.74
C LEU A 81 -8.28 3.39 -13.61
N ALA A 82 -8.71 2.28 -14.20
CA ALA A 82 -9.96 2.19 -14.98
C ALA A 82 -11.19 2.51 -14.12
N ALA A 83 -11.30 1.87 -12.95
CA ALA A 83 -12.42 2.06 -12.04
C ALA A 83 -12.54 3.52 -11.54
N HIS A 84 -11.42 4.11 -11.11
CA HIS A 84 -11.40 5.47 -10.56
C HIS A 84 -11.51 6.55 -11.64
N THR A 85 -11.03 6.27 -12.86
CA THR A 85 -11.29 7.14 -14.02
C THR A 85 -12.78 7.20 -14.33
N LEU A 86 -13.45 6.04 -14.40
CA LEU A 86 -14.89 5.99 -14.66
C LEU A 86 -15.70 6.70 -13.57
N ARG A 87 -15.33 6.50 -12.30
CA ARG A 87 -16.02 7.14 -11.17
C ARG A 87 -15.77 8.64 -11.12
N GLY A 88 -14.54 9.10 -11.37
CA GLY A 88 -14.22 10.53 -11.51
C GLY A 88 -15.06 11.21 -12.60
N ARG A 89 -15.19 10.58 -13.78
CA ARG A 89 -16.08 11.07 -14.86
C ARG A 89 -17.54 11.15 -14.41
N ARG A 90 -18.04 10.15 -13.67
CA ARG A 90 -19.40 10.17 -13.10
C ARG A 90 -19.60 11.28 -12.05
N MET A 91 -18.52 11.74 -11.43
CA MET A 91 -18.50 12.90 -10.52
C MET A 91 -18.29 14.23 -11.26
N GLY A 92 -18.28 14.23 -12.60
CA GLY A 92 -18.14 15.43 -13.42
C GLY A 92 -16.71 15.96 -13.55
N MET A 93 -15.68 15.15 -13.26
CA MET A 93 -14.29 15.52 -13.60
C MET A 93 -14.10 15.51 -15.12
N SER A 94 -13.46 16.55 -15.66
CA SER A 94 -13.09 16.60 -17.07
C SER A 94 -11.90 15.65 -17.34
N ASP A 95 -11.69 15.30 -18.61
CA ASP A 95 -10.52 14.50 -18.98
C ASP A 95 -9.19 15.22 -18.68
N GLU A 96 -9.17 16.56 -18.77
CA GLU A 96 -8.04 17.39 -18.36
C GLU A 96 -7.78 17.31 -16.85
N GLU A 97 -8.83 17.40 -16.03
CA GLU A 97 -8.70 17.26 -14.58
C GLU A 97 -8.22 15.86 -14.19
N LEU A 98 -8.76 14.81 -14.81
CA LEU A 98 -8.32 13.42 -14.57
C LEU A 98 -6.85 13.22 -14.94
N ALA A 99 -6.39 13.83 -16.03
CA ALA A 99 -4.98 13.83 -16.41
C ALA A 99 -4.11 14.59 -15.41
N GLY A 100 -4.56 15.77 -14.96
CA GLY A 100 -3.90 16.56 -13.92
C GLY A 100 -3.76 15.79 -12.61
N VAL A 101 -4.83 15.12 -12.15
CA VAL A 101 -4.82 14.33 -10.92
C VAL A 101 -3.78 13.21 -10.99
N ARG A 102 -3.64 12.52 -12.13
CA ARG A 102 -2.59 11.51 -12.33
C ARG A 102 -1.19 12.11 -12.24
N GLN A 103 -1.06 13.39 -12.55
CA GLN A 103 0.17 14.17 -12.38
C GLN A 103 0.25 14.87 -11.01
N ALA A 104 -0.59 14.49 -10.03
CA ALA A 104 -0.71 15.13 -8.71
C ALA A 104 -0.90 16.65 -8.80
N CYS A 105 -1.65 17.09 -9.80
CA CYS A 105 -1.95 18.48 -10.07
C CYS A 105 -3.47 18.69 -9.99
N ALA A 106 -3.88 19.72 -9.25
CA ALA A 106 -5.23 20.24 -9.24
C ALA A 106 -5.20 21.76 -9.40
N ALA A 107 -6.32 22.34 -9.84
CA ALA A 107 -6.47 23.78 -10.06
C ALA A 107 -6.51 24.58 -8.74
N GLU A 108 -7.10 24.00 -7.70
CA GLU A 108 -7.26 24.62 -6.38
C GLU A 108 -6.11 24.24 -5.45
N ALA A 109 -5.66 25.20 -4.63
CA ALA A 109 -4.47 25.04 -3.78
C ALA A 109 -4.59 23.87 -2.78
N HIS A 110 -5.74 23.71 -2.12
CA HIS A 110 -5.94 22.67 -1.12
C HIS A 110 -5.96 21.25 -1.72
N PRO A 111 -6.80 20.92 -2.73
CA PRO A 111 -6.70 19.64 -3.44
C PRO A 111 -5.31 19.38 -4.01
N HIS A 112 -4.64 20.41 -4.54
CA HIS A 112 -3.29 20.29 -5.08
C HIS A 112 -2.28 19.86 -3.99
N ALA A 113 -2.35 20.46 -2.80
CA ALA A 113 -1.52 20.09 -1.66
C ALA A 113 -1.77 18.65 -1.21
N VAL A 114 -3.04 18.23 -1.12
CA VAL A 114 -3.40 16.84 -0.75
C VAL A 114 -2.84 15.83 -1.74
N LEU A 115 -2.96 16.09 -3.05
CA LEU A 115 -2.39 15.23 -4.09
C LEU A 115 -0.86 15.20 -4.05
N ARG A 116 -0.20 16.34 -3.83
CA ARG A 116 1.26 16.41 -3.67
C ARG A 116 1.74 15.58 -2.48
N VAL A 117 1.12 15.74 -1.31
CA VAL A 117 1.43 14.97 -0.10
C VAL A 117 1.23 13.48 -0.36
N ALA A 118 0.12 13.07 -0.98
CA ALA A 118 -0.11 11.66 -1.30
C ALA A 118 0.98 11.07 -2.19
N ARG A 119 1.39 11.78 -3.25
CA ARG A 119 2.52 11.37 -4.09
C ARG A 119 3.83 11.28 -3.29
N GLN A 120 4.11 12.26 -2.43
CA GLN A 120 5.31 12.25 -1.59
C GLN A 120 5.31 11.03 -0.66
N VAL A 121 4.19 10.73 0.01
CA VAL A 121 4.01 9.54 0.86
C VAL A 121 4.31 8.26 0.07
N ILE A 122 3.75 8.12 -1.14
CA ILE A 122 3.96 6.92 -1.98
C ILE A 122 5.43 6.76 -2.40
N ARG A 123 6.09 7.86 -2.81
CA ARG A 123 7.44 7.83 -3.40
C ARG A 123 8.55 7.75 -2.35
N SER A 124 8.35 8.35 -1.18
CA SER A 124 9.31 8.33 -0.07
C SER A 124 9.05 7.21 0.95
N GLY A 125 7.88 6.57 0.89
CA GLY A 125 7.45 5.60 1.89
C GLY A 125 7.05 6.27 3.21
N GLY A 126 6.36 7.41 3.13
CA GLY A 126 5.86 8.17 4.29
C GLY A 126 6.89 9.07 4.99
N ARG A 127 8.14 9.12 4.51
CA ARG A 127 9.20 9.98 5.05
C ARG A 127 9.14 11.35 4.38
N LEU A 128 8.23 12.21 4.84
CA LEU A 128 8.16 13.61 4.41
C LEU A 128 9.09 14.47 5.28
N THR A 129 9.61 15.54 4.69
CA THR A 129 10.41 16.56 5.39
C THR A 129 9.52 17.58 6.08
N ASP A 130 10.07 18.31 7.06
CA ASP A 130 9.34 19.37 7.75
C ASP A 130 8.90 20.49 6.78
N ASP A 131 9.73 20.83 5.80
CA ASP A 131 9.40 21.82 4.75
C ASP A 131 8.19 21.37 3.91
N GLN A 132 8.12 20.09 3.55
CA GLN A 132 6.96 19.55 2.81
C GLN A 132 5.68 19.60 3.64
N LEU A 133 5.78 19.34 4.95
CA LEU A 133 4.62 19.44 5.85
C LEU A 133 4.23 20.90 6.10
N ALA A 134 5.18 21.83 6.14
CA ALA A 134 4.92 23.25 6.24
C ALA A 134 4.21 23.77 4.97
N GLU A 135 4.73 23.45 3.78
CA GLU A 135 4.11 23.78 2.48
C GLU A 135 2.67 23.27 2.41
N ALA A 136 2.42 22.04 2.85
CA ALA A 136 1.07 21.47 2.87
C ALA A 136 0.10 22.28 3.74
N ARG A 137 0.54 22.69 4.94
CA ARG A 137 -0.28 23.49 5.87
C ARG A 137 -0.53 24.91 5.37
N GLU A 138 0.47 25.53 4.74
CA GLU A 138 0.32 26.84 4.10
C GLU A 138 -0.73 26.82 2.99
N ASN A 139 -0.91 25.67 2.33
CA ASN A 139 -1.94 25.45 1.32
C ASN A 139 -3.25 24.89 1.90
N GLY A 140 -3.44 24.99 3.22
CA GLY A 140 -4.70 24.74 3.90
C GLY A 140 -4.92 23.31 4.39
N MET A 141 -3.95 22.40 4.27
CA MET A 141 -4.11 21.06 4.85
C MET A 141 -4.06 21.11 6.37
N THR A 142 -5.01 20.43 7.01
CA THR A 142 -5.00 20.20 8.46
C THR A 142 -4.22 18.94 8.83
N ASP A 143 -3.83 18.80 10.10
CA ASP A 143 -3.19 17.58 10.61
C ASP A 143 -4.12 16.35 10.49
N GLY A 144 -5.44 16.56 10.59
CA GLY A 144 -6.43 15.50 10.36
C GLY A 144 -6.43 15.03 8.91
N GLU A 145 -6.36 15.95 7.95
CA GLU A 145 -6.27 15.61 6.53
C GLU A 145 -4.93 14.98 6.16
N LEU A 146 -3.83 15.37 6.81
CA LEU A 146 -2.54 14.69 6.66
C LEU A 146 -2.64 13.21 7.08
N ALA A 147 -3.25 12.94 8.24
CA ALA A 147 -3.46 11.58 8.73
C ALA A 147 -4.39 10.77 7.80
N GLU A 148 -5.51 11.35 7.38
CA GLU A 148 -6.45 10.70 6.47
C GLU A 148 -5.87 10.49 5.06
N THR A 149 -5.00 11.39 4.58
CA THR A 149 -4.30 11.22 3.30
C THR A 149 -3.44 9.95 3.33
N VAL A 150 -2.69 9.72 4.42
CA VAL A 150 -1.92 8.47 4.59
C VAL A 150 -2.84 7.25 4.64
N ALA A 151 -3.98 7.34 5.34
CA ALA A 151 -4.95 6.25 5.42
C ALA A 151 -5.58 5.94 4.05
N HIS A 152 -5.89 6.95 3.24
CA HIS A 152 -6.36 6.79 1.87
C HIS A 152 -5.29 6.20 0.95
N VAL A 153 -4.03 6.59 1.09
CA VAL A 153 -2.92 5.94 0.38
C VAL A 153 -2.87 4.46 0.75
N ALA A 154 -2.90 4.12 2.03
CA ALA A 154 -2.86 2.72 2.49
C ALA A 154 -4.05 1.90 1.97
N LEU A 155 -5.28 2.44 2.06
CA LEU A 155 -6.50 1.81 1.54
C LEU A 155 -6.36 1.47 0.05
N ASN A 156 -5.88 2.42 -0.76
CA ASN A 156 -5.75 2.23 -2.19
C ASN A 156 -4.54 1.37 -2.56
N ILE A 157 -3.45 1.38 -1.79
CA ILE A 157 -2.34 0.45 -1.99
C ILE A 157 -2.79 -0.99 -1.73
N LEU A 158 -3.63 -1.24 -0.72
CA LEU A 158 -4.19 -2.56 -0.47
C LEU A 158 -5.00 -3.08 -1.66
N SER A 159 -5.95 -2.29 -2.18
CA SER A 159 -6.73 -2.70 -3.36
C SER A 159 -5.86 -2.86 -4.61
N ASN A 160 -4.87 -1.99 -4.81
CA ASN A 160 -3.96 -2.06 -5.95
C ASN A 160 -3.11 -3.34 -5.92
N TYR A 161 -2.43 -3.62 -4.81
CA TYR A 161 -1.62 -4.83 -4.67
C TYR A 161 -2.45 -6.10 -4.74
N TYR A 162 -3.67 -6.06 -4.21
CA TYR A 162 -4.57 -7.19 -4.38
C TYR A 162 -4.96 -7.39 -5.85
N ASN A 163 -5.20 -6.32 -6.62
CA ASN A 163 -5.46 -6.43 -8.06
C ASN A 163 -4.23 -6.91 -8.85
N HIS A 164 -3.01 -6.50 -8.48
CA HIS A 164 -1.78 -7.02 -9.10
C HIS A 164 -1.63 -8.53 -8.87
N LEU A 165 -1.98 -9.00 -7.67
CA LEU A 165 -1.99 -10.41 -7.29
C LEU A 165 -3.08 -11.18 -8.04
N ALA A 166 -4.33 -10.73 -7.91
CA ALA A 166 -5.51 -11.45 -8.38
C ALA A 166 -5.73 -11.35 -9.89
N ARG A 167 -5.26 -10.27 -10.53
CA ARG A 167 -5.44 -9.97 -11.96
C ARG A 167 -6.87 -10.25 -12.45
N PRO A 168 -7.91 -9.69 -11.81
CA PRO A 168 -9.27 -9.85 -12.29
C PRO A 168 -9.44 -9.20 -13.65
N ASP A 169 -10.35 -9.76 -14.45
CA ASP A 169 -10.78 -9.12 -15.70
C ASP A 169 -11.48 -7.78 -15.38
N LEU A 170 -11.34 -6.79 -16.26
CA LEU A 170 -11.93 -5.46 -16.06
C LEU A 170 -13.47 -5.51 -16.13
N ASP A 171 -14.13 -4.91 -15.13
CA ASP A 171 -15.58 -4.68 -15.15
C ASP A 171 -15.99 -3.35 -15.80
N PHE A 172 -15.01 -2.61 -16.30
CA PHE A 172 -15.10 -1.21 -16.70
C PHE A 172 -14.24 -0.97 -17.95
N PRO A 173 -14.52 0.07 -18.76
CA PRO A 173 -13.63 0.46 -19.84
C PRO A 173 -12.22 0.80 -19.31
N SER A 174 -11.19 0.47 -20.08
CA SER A 174 -9.82 0.86 -19.74
C SER A 174 -9.69 2.39 -19.62
N ALA A 175 -8.81 2.84 -18.74
CA ALA A 175 -8.48 4.25 -18.64
C ALA A 175 -7.76 4.70 -19.92
N PRO A 176 -8.03 5.92 -20.44
CA PRO A 176 -7.28 6.47 -21.55
C PRO A 176 -5.81 6.68 -21.16
N ALA A 177 -4.93 6.55 -22.14
CA ALA A 177 -3.54 6.94 -21.98
C ALA A 177 -3.49 8.45 -21.67
N VAL A 178 -2.68 8.83 -20.70
CA VAL A 178 -2.27 10.21 -20.50
C VAL A 178 -0.80 10.23 -20.91
N PRO A 179 -0.34 11.18 -21.74
CA PRO A 179 1.07 11.33 -22.04
C PRO A 179 1.84 11.39 -20.72
N ASP A 180 2.79 10.48 -20.51
CA ASP A 180 3.60 10.52 -19.31
C ASP A 180 4.39 11.83 -19.32
N ALA A 181 4.12 12.70 -18.34
CA ALA A 181 5.07 13.73 -17.92
C ALA A 181 6.10 13.04 -17.02
N ASP A 182 6.84 12.07 -17.57
CA ASP A 182 7.79 11.30 -16.78
C ASP A 182 9.09 12.10 -16.59
N ASP A 183 9.19 12.73 -15.42
CA ASP A 183 10.45 12.95 -14.72
C ASP A 183 10.85 11.71 -13.89
N ARG A 184 10.17 10.56 -14.05
CA ARG A 184 10.76 9.31 -13.53
C ARG A 184 11.99 9.00 -14.39
N PRO A 185 13.17 8.82 -13.77
CA PRO A 185 14.30 8.27 -14.48
C PRO A 185 13.87 6.92 -15.05
N ALA A 186 14.12 6.70 -16.35
CA ALA A 186 13.86 5.43 -17.04
C ALA A 186 14.53 4.23 -16.34
N ASP A 187 15.49 4.50 -15.45
CA ASP A 187 16.29 3.53 -14.70
C ASP A 187 15.84 3.38 -13.24
N ALA A 188 14.65 3.87 -12.86
CA ALA A 188 14.14 3.63 -11.51
C ALA A 188 13.95 2.11 -11.30
N PRO A 189 14.73 1.47 -10.41
CA PRO A 189 14.70 0.02 -10.31
C PRO A 189 13.32 -0.44 -9.86
N GLU A 190 12.90 -1.63 -10.33
CA GLU A 190 11.74 -2.34 -9.80
C GLU A 190 11.74 -2.24 -8.26
N ARG A 191 10.56 -2.06 -7.65
CA ARG A 191 10.42 -1.89 -6.20
C ARG A 191 11.08 -3.03 -5.39
N SER A 192 11.35 -4.18 -6.01
CA SER A 192 12.15 -5.29 -5.50
C SER A 192 13.61 -4.91 -5.17
N ALA A 193 14.22 -3.95 -5.87
CA ALA A 193 15.61 -3.52 -5.65
C ALA A 193 15.76 -2.34 -4.66
N ARG A 194 14.66 -1.72 -4.20
CA ARG A 194 14.73 -0.61 -3.22
C ARG A 194 15.07 -1.03 -1.80
N HIS A 195 15.14 -2.33 -1.50
CA HIS A 195 15.67 -2.86 -0.24
C HIS A 195 17.21 -2.94 -0.19
N GLN A 196 17.92 -2.51 -1.25
CA GLN A 196 19.39 -2.46 -1.28
C GLN A 196 19.96 -1.04 -1.22
N ARG A 197 19.22 -0.06 -0.73
CA ARG A 197 19.88 1.16 -0.20
C ARG A 197 20.38 0.86 1.20
N ASN A 198 21.54 0.21 1.26
CA ASN A 198 22.41 0.21 2.43
C ASN A 198 22.77 1.67 2.74
N GLY A 199 21.91 2.35 3.51
CA GLY A 199 22.45 3.17 4.59
C GLY A 199 23.33 2.26 5.44
N SER A 200 24.45 2.76 5.97
CA SER A 200 25.36 1.94 6.78
C SER A 200 24.65 1.50 8.06
N LEU A 201 23.93 0.38 8.00
CA LEU A 201 23.37 -0.30 9.15
C LEU A 201 24.52 -0.52 10.15
N ASN A 202 24.30 -0.13 11.41
CA ASN A 202 25.27 -0.31 12.48
C ASN A 202 25.29 -1.78 12.92
N TRP A 203 25.99 -2.61 12.15
CA TRP A 203 26.09 -4.04 12.40
C TRP A 203 26.86 -4.34 13.70
N ARG A 204 26.30 -5.27 14.48
CA ARG A 204 26.93 -5.91 15.63
C ARG A 204 27.19 -7.36 15.29
N GLU A 205 28.45 -7.76 15.42
CA GLU A 205 28.93 -9.12 15.11
C GLU A 205 28.70 -10.08 16.30
N GLY A 206 28.59 -11.37 16.02
CA GLY A 206 28.60 -12.42 17.05
C GLY A 206 27.39 -12.40 17.99
N ALA A 207 26.25 -11.87 17.57
CA ALA A 207 25.04 -11.81 18.36
C ALA A 207 24.31 -13.16 18.42
N THR A 208 23.48 -13.33 19.45
CA THR A 208 22.43 -14.36 19.50
C THR A 208 21.08 -13.67 19.42
N VAL A 209 20.22 -14.13 18.51
CA VAL A 209 18.85 -13.64 18.34
C VAL A 209 17.89 -14.80 18.64
N ALA A 210 16.92 -14.57 19.51
CA ALA A 210 15.79 -15.47 19.71
C ALA A 210 14.48 -14.74 19.44
N LEU A 211 13.56 -15.43 18.78
CA LEU A 211 12.26 -14.92 18.38
C LEU A 211 11.15 -15.46 19.28
N ALA A 212 10.05 -14.70 19.36
CA ALA A 212 8.83 -15.14 20.02
C ALA A 212 8.17 -16.31 19.28
N ASP A 213 7.30 -17.05 19.97
CA ASP A 213 6.57 -18.18 19.40
C ASP A 213 5.81 -17.78 18.12
N GLY A 214 5.94 -18.62 17.08
CA GLY A 214 5.34 -18.38 15.76
C GLY A 214 6.19 -17.58 14.78
N TYR A 215 7.39 -17.14 15.18
CA TYR A 215 8.36 -16.47 14.31
C TYR A 215 9.62 -17.30 14.12
N HIS A 216 10.19 -17.25 12.91
CA HIS A 216 11.34 -18.06 12.52
C HIS A 216 12.34 -17.24 11.70
N LEU A 217 13.62 -17.59 11.85
CA LEU A 217 14.70 -17.28 10.92
C LEU A 217 15.09 -18.56 10.18
N THR A 218 15.73 -18.43 9.04
CA THR A 218 16.36 -19.50 8.29
C THR A 218 17.82 -19.62 8.70
N ASP A 219 18.28 -20.80 9.07
CA ASP A 219 19.70 -21.05 9.36
C ASP A 219 20.52 -21.30 8.08
N GLY A 220 21.83 -21.54 8.23
CA GLY A 220 22.74 -21.84 7.12
C GLY A 220 22.47 -23.17 6.40
N THR A 221 21.60 -24.02 6.94
CA THR A 221 21.14 -25.28 6.31
C THR A 221 19.82 -25.12 5.57
N GLY A 222 19.15 -23.96 5.72
CA GLY A 222 17.83 -23.71 5.17
C GLY A 222 16.68 -24.05 6.11
N GLU A 223 16.95 -24.46 7.35
CA GLU A 223 15.92 -24.83 8.32
C GLU A 223 15.35 -23.60 9.05
N ALA A 224 14.05 -23.66 9.35
CA ALA A 224 13.35 -22.64 10.11
C ALA A 224 13.62 -22.82 11.62
N VAL A 225 14.29 -21.85 12.22
CA VAL A 225 14.71 -21.86 13.63
C VAL A 225 14.22 -20.62 14.35
N SER A 226 13.84 -20.75 15.62
CA SER A 226 13.43 -19.61 16.46
C SER A 226 14.62 -18.95 17.17
N ARG A 227 15.82 -19.53 17.10
CA ARG A 227 17.02 -19.01 17.75
C ARG A 227 18.26 -19.27 16.89
N LEU A 228 19.08 -18.24 16.71
CA LEU A 228 20.38 -18.31 16.04
C LEU A 228 21.45 -17.62 16.88
N SER A 229 22.66 -18.16 16.82
CA SER A 229 23.87 -17.59 17.46
C SER A 229 24.94 -17.35 16.41
N ASP A 230 25.94 -16.55 16.76
CA ASP A 230 27.04 -16.16 15.85
C ASP A 230 26.54 -15.45 14.57
N VAL A 231 25.44 -14.70 14.70
CA VAL A 231 24.87 -13.89 13.62
C VAL A 231 25.30 -12.44 13.74
N ARG A 232 25.16 -11.70 12.64
CA ARG A 232 25.23 -10.24 12.65
C ARG A 232 23.86 -9.65 12.80
N VAL A 233 23.72 -8.64 13.65
CA VAL A 233 22.45 -7.92 13.84
C VAL A 233 22.62 -6.42 13.68
N ALA A 234 21.65 -5.78 13.03
CA ALA A 234 21.50 -4.32 13.02
C ALA A 234 20.04 -3.94 13.29
N PHE A 235 19.80 -2.73 13.78
CA PHE A 235 18.46 -2.25 14.10
C PHE A 235 18.18 -0.95 13.35
N GLU A 236 17.04 -0.89 12.67
CA GLU A 236 16.56 0.30 11.97
C GLU A 236 15.03 0.31 11.96
N GLY A 237 14.41 1.45 12.26
CA GLY A 237 12.97 1.65 12.08
C GLY A 237 12.06 0.67 12.83
N GLY A 238 12.50 0.10 13.95
CA GLY A 238 11.73 -0.90 14.69
C GLY A 238 11.84 -2.32 14.14
N PHE A 239 12.83 -2.59 13.30
CA PHE A 239 13.15 -3.93 12.77
C PHE A 239 14.55 -4.36 13.21
N ALA A 240 14.72 -5.66 13.39
CA ALA A 240 16.04 -6.30 13.52
C ALA A 240 16.40 -6.95 12.18
N HIS A 241 17.53 -6.54 11.62
CA HIS A 241 18.16 -7.10 10.44
C HIS A 241 19.18 -8.13 10.90
N VAL A 242 19.02 -9.39 10.50
CA VAL A 242 19.84 -10.52 10.93
C VAL A 242 20.54 -11.11 9.70
N ALA A 243 21.87 -11.03 9.66
CA ALA A 243 22.66 -11.71 8.65
C ALA A 243 23.23 -13.01 9.25
N VAL A 244 22.88 -14.13 8.64
CA VAL A 244 23.23 -15.48 9.10
C VAL A 244 24.39 -15.99 8.25
N PRO A 245 25.49 -16.50 8.85
CA PRO A 245 26.59 -17.08 8.09
C PRO A 245 26.09 -18.19 7.15
N GLY A 246 26.49 -18.14 5.88
CA GLY A 246 26.06 -19.11 4.87
C GLY A 246 24.69 -18.83 4.25
N VAL A 247 24.00 -17.76 4.64
CA VAL A 247 22.74 -17.30 4.03
C VAL A 247 22.97 -15.97 3.34
N ASP A 248 22.80 -15.94 2.01
CA ASP A 248 23.06 -14.74 1.19
C ASP A 248 22.08 -13.58 1.48
N ALA A 249 20.90 -13.90 2.03
CA ALA A 249 19.86 -12.92 2.34
C ALA A 249 19.93 -12.44 3.80
N VAL A 250 19.87 -11.12 4.00
CA VAL A 250 19.58 -10.52 5.30
C VAL A 250 18.12 -10.75 5.62
N GLN A 251 17.85 -11.37 6.77
CA GLN A 251 16.51 -11.64 7.25
C GLN A 251 16.04 -10.48 8.12
N VAL A 252 14.80 -10.05 7.96
CA VAL A 252 14.27 -8.88 8.68
C VAL A 252 13.07 -9.32 9.49
N VAL A 253 13.11 -9.03 10.79
CA VAL A 253 12.01 -9.31 11.72
C VAL A 253 11.60 -8.03 12.44
N SER A 254 10.31 -7.89 12.73
CA SER A 254 9.80 -6.74 13.49
C SER A 254 10.29 -6.83 14.95
N ALA A 255 10.50 -5.70 15.62
CA ALA A 255 10.92 -5.67 17.02
C ALA A 255 10.00 -6.48 17.97
N PRO A 256 8.65 -6.50 17.80
CA PRO A 256 7.78 -7.35 18.60
C PRO A 256 8.00 -8.87 18.40
N ALA A 257 8.58 -9.29 17.28
CA ALA A 257 8.90 -10.68 17.01
C ALA A 257 10.20 -11.13 17.71
N VAL A 258 11.03 -10.18 18.17
CA VAL A 258 12.32 -10.47 18.82
C VAL A 258 12.11 -10.61 20.32
N GLN A 259 12.29 -11.83 20.83
CA GLN A 259 12.20 -12.10 22.27
C GLN A 259 13.44 -11.60 23.01
N VAL A 260 14.64 -11.87 22.46
CA VAL A 260 15.90 -11.41 23.05
C VAL A 260 16.99 -11.30 21.99
N VAL A 261 17.83 -10.28 22.12
CA VAL A 261 19.12 -10.18 21.44
C VAL A 261 20.23 -10.09 22.48
N VAL A 262 21.19 -11.00 22.41
CA VAL A 262 22.40 -10.97 23.23
C VAL A 262 23.55 -10.55 22.33
N LEU A 263 24.15 -9.40 22.63
CA LEU A 263 25.37 -8.94 21.96
C LEU A 263 26.58 -9.49 22.72
N ARG A 264 27.60 -9.95 21.99
CA ARG A 264 28.91 -10.22 22.60
C ARG A 264 29.53 -8.88 23.03
N ALA A 265 30.12 -8.88 24.22
CA ALA A 265 30.85 -7.74 24.77
C ALA A 265 32.21 -7.56 24.09
#